data_AF-A0A960SQW1-F1
#
_entry.id   AF-A0A960SQW1-F1
#
_cell.length_a   1.000
_cell.length_b   1.000
_cell.length_c   1.000
_cell.angle_alpha   90.00
_cell.angle_beta   90.00
_cell.angle_gamma   90.00
#
_symmetry.space_group_name_H-M   'P 1'
#
loop_
_entity.id
_entity.type
_entity.pdbx_description
1 polymer ?
#
loop_
_entity_poly.entity_id
_entity_poly.type
_entity_poly.pdbx_seq_one_letter_code
_entity_poly.pdbx_strand_id
1 'polypeptide(L)'
;QQHRYIGWGPFMAYEVVTDLRHTRYLRNAPDIWTWANAGPGAIRGLNRLYGRDLAAKPRPEQTNAEMLKLMIELNDLDEPGFNETFGEPCGVNPRFEMRDIEHSLCEFAKWERGYTRSRYDWTKAQPL
;
A
#
# COMPACT_ATOMS: atom_id res chain seq x y z
N GLN A 1 23.88 15.83 3.39
CA GLN A 1 24.56 15.77 2.08
C GLN A 1 23.86 16.78 1.16
N GLN A 2 24.53 17.44 0.20
CA GLN A 2 23.81 18.26 -0.79
C GLN A 2 22.99 17.33 -1.71
N HIS A 3 21.69 17.60 -1.85
CA HIS A 3 20.74 16.74 -2.55
C HIS A 3 20.89 16.91 -4.05
N ARG A 4 21.49 15.91 -4.71
CA ARG A 4 21.72 15.95 -6.16
C ARG A 4 20.43 15.88 -6.98
N TYR A 5 19.31 15.44 -6.39
CA TYR A 5 18.02 15.25 -7.05
C TYR A 5 16.84 15.64 -6.15
N ILE A 6 16.13 16.71 -6.49
CA ILE A 6 14.93 17.16 -5.78
C ILE A 6 13.74 16.25 -6.15
N GLY A 7 12.93 15.85 -5.16
CA GLY A 7 11.74 15.00 -5.37
C GLY A 7 12.04 13.50 -5.46
N TRP A 8 13.30 13.10 -5.38
CA TRP A 8 13.71 11.70 -5.36
C TRP A 8 13.99 11.24 -3.93
N GLY A 9 13.10 10.43 -3.37
CA GLY A 9 13.20 9.89 -2.02
C GLY A 9 12.49 8.53 -1.91
N PRO A 10 12.45 7.93 -0.70
CA PRO A 10 11.93 6.56 -0.51
C PRO A 10 10.51 6.36 -1.06
N PHE A 11 9.65 7.38 -0.95
CA PHE A 11 8.31 7.36 -1.54
C PHE A 11 8.36 7.26 -3.07
N MET A 12 9.04 8.19 -3.73
CA MET A 12 9.12 8.22 -5.20
C MET A 12 9.79 6.96 -5.76
N ALA A 13 10.82 6.44 -5.08
CA ALA A 13 11.47 5.20 -5.47
C ALA A 13 10.49 4.01 -5.44
N TYR A 14 9.63 3.94 -4.42
CA TYR A 14 8.63 2.89 -4.31
C TYR A 14 7.56 2.98 -5.41
N GLU A 15 7.05 4.19 -5.70
CA GLU A 15 6.09 4.39 -6.79
C GLU A 15 6.67 3.93 -8.15
N VAL A 16 7.93 4.25 -8.43
CA VAL A 16 8.62 3.77 -9.64
C VAL A 16 8.73 2.24 -9.65
N VAL A 17 9.09 1.61 -8.53
CA VAL A 17 9.15 0.14 -8.44
C VAL A 17 7.78 -0.49 -8.72
N THR A 18 6.69 0.12 -8.21
CA THR A 18 5.33 -0.38 -8.44
C THR A 18 4.89 -0.24 -9.90
N ASP A 19 5.29 0.83 -10.60
CA ASP A 19 5.04 0.94 -12.04
C ASP A 19 5.85 -0.09 -12.84
N LEU A 20 7.12 -0.28 -12.48
CA LEU A 20 8.00 -1.25 -13.13
C LEU A 20 7.49 -2.69 -13.00
N ARG A 21 6.70 -3.02 -11.96
CA ARG A 21 6.03 -4.32 -11.80
C ARG A 21 5.07 -4.66 -12.93
N HIS A 22 4.58 -3.68 -13.69
CA HIS A 22 3.76 -3.94 -14.88
C HIS A 22 4.58 -4.09 -16.17
N THR A 23 5.90 -4.02 -16.09
CA THR A 23 6.80 -4.06 -17.24
C THR A 23 7.64 -5.33 -17.26
N ARG A 24 8.39 -5.54 -18.36
CA ARG A 24 9.33 -6.66 -18.49
C ARG A 24 10.39 -6.73 -17.38
N TYR A 25 10.62 -5.63 -16.65
CA TYR A 25 11.66 -5.55 -15.64
C TYR A 25 11.26 -6.22 -14.32
N LEU A 26 10.04 -6.00 -13.83
CA LEU A 26 9.59 -6.51 -12.53
C LEU A 26 8.26 -7.29 -12.56
N ARG A 27 7.70 -7.61 -13.73
CA ARG A 27 6.48 -8.45 -13.83
C ARG A 27 6.58 -9.83 -13.17
N ASN A 28 7.80 -10.33 -12.96
CA ASN A 28 8.09 -11.62 -12.35
C ASN A 28 8.84 -11.46 -11.00
N ALA A 29 8.73 -10.31 -10.35
CA ALA A 29 9.37 -10.11 -9.05
C ALA A 29 8.79 -11.12 -8.04
N PRO A 30 9.65 -11.81 -7.26
CA PRO A 30 9.22 -12.92 -6.40
C PRO A 30 8.39 -12.47 -5.20
N ASP A 31 8.39 -11.18 -4.90
CA ASP A 31 7.83 -10.56 -3.71
C ASP A 31 6.53 -9.78 -3.94
N ILE A 32 5.98 -9.81 -5.17
CA ILE A 32 4.72 -9.14 -5.55
C ILE A 32 3.57 -9.44 -4.56
N TRP A 33 3.49 -10.70 -4.11
CA TRP A 33 2.41 -11.21 -3.25
C TRP A 33 2.76 -11.20 -1.76
N THR A 34 4.00 -10.92 -1.40
CA THR A 34 4.48 -11.11 -0.02
C THR A 34 4.98 -9.83 0.63
N TRP A 35 5.18 -8.77 -0.14
CA TRP A 35 5.77 -7.55 0.37
C TRP A 35 5.17 -6.28 -0.25
N ALA A 36 4.98 -5.27 0.59
CA ALA A 36 4.75 -3.90 0.18
C ALA A 36 5.38 -2.93 1.19
N ASN A 37 5.78 -1.75 0.71
CA ASN A 37 6.26 -0.69 1.59
C ASN A 37 5.07 0.11 2.14
N ALA A 38 4.68 -0.15 3.39
CA ALA A 38 3.61 0.56 4.04
C ALA A 38 3.98 2.04 4.29
N GLY A 39 3.47 2.94 3.43
CA GLY A 39 3.65 4.38 3.60
C GLY A 39 2.84 4.93 4.79
N PRO A 40 3.06 6.21 5.18
CA PRO A 40 2.32 6.83 6.28
C PRO A 40 0.79 6.83 6.12
N GLY A 41 0.29 6.75 4.88
CA GLY A 41 -1.13 6.60 4.59
C GLY A 41 -1.63 5.20 4.90
N ALA A 42 -0.98 4.17 4.36
CA ALA A 42 -1.31 2.77 4.62
C ALA A 42 -1.23 2.41 6.12
N ILE A 43 -0.19 2.88 6.81
CA ILE A 43 -0.05 2.71 8.28
C ILE A 43 -1.24 3.31 9.03
N ARG A 44 -1.71 4.50 8.62
CA ARG A 44 -2.92 5.10 9.21
C ARG A 44 -4.17 4.28 8.91
N GLY A 45 -4.28 3.70 7.72
CA GLY A 45 -5.36 2.78 7.35
C GLY A 45 -5.38 1.55 8.26
N LEU A 46 -4.22 0.92 8.47
CA LEU A 46 -4.07 -0.20 9.40
C LEU A 46 -4.42 0.21 10.84
N ASN A 47 -3.93 1.35 11.31
CA ASN A 47 -4.25 1.83 12.65
C ASN A 47 -5.77 2.00 12.85
N ARG A 48 -6.49 2.51 11.84
CA ARG A 48 -7.96 2.57 11.90
C ARG A 48 -8.58 1.19 11.98
N LEU A 49 -8.20 0.28 11.09
CA LEU A 49 -8.76 -1.06 11.01
C LEU A 49 -8.57 -1.85 12.33
N TYR A 50 -7.41 -1.70 12.95
CA TYR A 50 -7.06 -2.36 14.21
C TYR A 50 -7.41 -1.55 15.48
N GLY A 51 -8.11 -0.42 15.36
CA GLY A 51 -8.51 0.40 16.51
C GLY A 51 -7.33 1.00 17.31
N ARG A 52 -6.21 1.27 16.65
CA ARG A 52 -5.00 1.86 17.24
C ARG A 52 -5.03 3.37 17.18
N ASP A 53 -4.18 3.99 18.00
CA ASP A 53 -3.85 5.41 17.85
C ASP A 53 -3.36 5.71 16.41
N LEU A 54 -3.87 6.77 15.78
CA LEU A 54 -3.54 7.10 14.39
C LEU A 54 -2.06 7.46 14.18
N ALA A 55 -1.38 7.95 15.22
CA ALA A 55 0.03 8.29 15.21
C ALA A 55 0.93 7.09 15.57
N ALA A 56 0.36 5.92 15.89
CA ALA A 56 1.12 4.71 16.12
C ALA A 56 1.96 4.38 14.89
N LYS A 57 3.19 3.91 15.13
CA LYS A 57 4.15 3.50 14.09
C LYS A 57 4.53 2.04 14.34
N PRO A 58 3.67 1.08 13.96
CA PRO A 58 4.02 -0.32 14.02
C PRO A 58 5.28 -0.60 13.20
N ARG A 59 6.01 -1.65 13.57
CA ARG A 59 7.23 -2.04 12.85
C ARG A 59 6.88 -2.53 11.43
N PRO A 60 7.76 -2.37 10.43
CA PRO A 60 7.50 -2.79 9.05
C PRO A 60 7.08 -4.26 8.91
N GLU A 61 7.62 -5.15 9.74
CA GLU A 61 7.28 -6.57 9.75
C GLU A 61 5.84 -6.80 10.19
N GLN A 62 5.38 -6.03 11.18
CA GLN A 62 4.00 -6.07 11.64
C GLN A 62 3.05 -5.57 10.56
N THR A 63 3.35 -4.42 9.95
CA THR A 63 2.48 -3.88 8.89
C THR A 63 2.43 -4.77 7.66
N ASN A 64 3.54 -5.40 7.27
CA ASN A 64 3.54 -6.37 6.17
C ASN A 64 2.73 -7.63 6.52
N ALA A 65 2.88 -8.16 7.73
CA ALA A 65 2.10 -9.33 8.17
C ALA A 65 0.59 -9.03 8.19
N GLU A 66 0.20 -7.85 8.63
CA GLU A 66 -1.20 -7.41 8.64
C GLU A 66 -1.77 -7.21 7.24
N MET A 67 -1.02 -6.55 6.34
CA MET A 67 -1.42 -6.40 4.94
C MET A 67 -1.51 -7.75 4.23
N LEU A 68 -0.57 -8.66 4.48
CA LEU A 68 -0.58 -10.01 3.92
C LEU A 68 -1.82 -10.79 4.38
N LYS A 69 -2.17 -10.68 5.68
CA LYS A 69 -3.38 -11.29 6.21
C LYS A 69 -4.63 -10.77 5.48
N LEU A 70 -4.76 -9.46 5.32
CA LEU A 70 -5.88 -8.86 4.59
C LEU A 70 -5.91 -9.30 3.12
N MET A 71 -4.75 -9.38 2.47
CA MET A 71 -4.63 -9.84 1.09
C MET A 71 -5.16 -11.27 0.94
N ILE A 72 -4.78 -12.17 1.86
CA ILE A 72 -5.25 -13.56 1.85
C ILE A 72 -6.75 -13.61 2.08
N GLU A 73 -7.26 -12.93 3.12
CA GLU A 73 -8.70 -12.90 3.43
C GLU A 73 -9.53 -12.35 2.26
N LEU A 74 -9.07 -11.30 1.59
CA LEU A 74 -9.76 -10.73 0.42
C LEU A 74 -9.64 -11.60 -0.84
N ASN A 75 -8.53 -12.32 -0.99
CA ASN A 75 -8.36 -13.27 -2.10
C ASN A 75 -9.17 -14.56 -1.90
N ASP A 76 -9.48 -14.92 -0.66
CA ASP A 76 -10.30 -16.09 -0.31
C ASP A 76 -11.78 -15.77 -0.14
N LEU A 77 -12.17 -14.48 -0.11
CA LEU A 77 -13.55 -14.05 0.08
C LEU A 77 -14.47 -14.51 -1.06
N ASP A 78 -15.39 -15.43 -0.75
CA ASP A 78 -16.34 -16.01 -1.70
C ASP A 78 -17.77 -15.49 -1.42
N GLU A 79 -18.02 -14.24 -1.81
CA GLU A 79 -19.29 -13.56 -1.59
C GLU A 79 -19.86 -13.10 -2.94
N PRO A 80 -21.14 -13.39 -3.28
CA PRO A 80 -21.66 -13.15 -4.63
C PRO A 80 -21.46 -11.73 -5.16
N GLY A 81 -21.73 -10.71 -4.32
CA GLY A 81 -21.56 -9.31 -4.72
C GLY A 81 -20.08 -8.88 -4.84
N PHE A 82 -19.18 -9.55 -4.11
CA PHE A 82 -17.75 -9.31 -4.22
C PHE A 82 -17.20 -9.97 -5.49
N ASN A 83 -17.63 -11.20 -5.77
CA ASN A 83 -17.23 -11.96 -6.95
C ASN A 83 -17.72 -11.31 -8.25
N GLU A 84 -18.88 -10.66 -8.25
CA GLU A 84 -19.35 -9.88 -9.41
C GLU A 84 -18.38 -8.76 -9.79
N THR A 85 -17.70 -8.15 -8.81
CA THR A 85 -16.78 -7.03 -9.04
C THR A 85 -15.34 -7.49 -9.28
N PHE A 86 -14.85 -8.44 -8.49
CA PHE A 86 -13.43 -8.82 -8.44
C PHE A 86 -13.13 -10.23 -8.96
N GLY A 87 -14.17 -10.95 -9.40
CA GLY A 87 -14.07 -12.35 -9.81
C GLY A 87 -14.11 -13.32 -8.63
N GLU A 88 -14.30 -14.60 -8.98
CA GLU A 88 -14.27 -15.72 -8.05
C GLU A 88 -12.86 -15.92 -7.45
N PRO A 89 -12.74 -16.48 -6.23
CA PRO A 89 -11.45 -16.90 -5.69
C PRO A 89 -10.68 -17.81 -6.66
N CYS A 90 -9.40 -17.52 -6.88
CA CYS A 90 -8.56 -18.26 -7.83
C CYS A 90 -7.17 -18.52 -7.23
N GLY A 91 -6.81 -19.79 -7.11
CA GLY A 91 -5.49 -20.20 -6.59
C GLY A 91 -4.32 -20.03 -7.56
N VAL A 92 -4.58 -19.72 -8.83
CA VAL A 92 -3.54 -19.56 -9.87
C VAL A 92 -3.21 -18.08 -10.10
N ASN A 93 -4.22 -17.22 -10.07
CA ASN A 93 -4.09 -15.78 -10.25
C ASN A 93 -4.90 -15.10 -9.16
N PRO A 94 -4.28 -14.75 -8.02
CA PRO A 94 -4.97 -14.04 -6.96
C PRO A 94 -5.51 -12.70 -7.49
N ARG A 95 -6.65 -12.26 -6.93
CA ARG A 95 -7.36 -11.04 -7.31
C ARG A 95 -6.59 -9.78 -6.94
N PHE A 96 -5.89 -9.83 -5.80
CA PHE A 96 -5.15 -8.71 -5.23
C PHE A 96 -3.71 -9.08 -4.89
N GLU A 97 -2.82 -8.13 -5.14
CA GLU A 97 -1.41 -8.13 -4.75
C GLU A 97 -1.18 -7.30 -3.47
N MET A 98 0.01 -7.41 -2.88
CA MET A 98 0.35 -6.66 -1.67
C MET A 98 0.30 -5.14 -1.90
N ARG A 99 0.63 -4.69 -3.12
CA ARG A 99 0.50 -3.27 -3.51
C ARG A 99 -0.96 -2.81 -3.51
N ASP A 100 -1.90 -3.63 -3.96
CA ASP A 100 -3.32 -3.26 -3.96
C ASP A 100 -3.84 -3.03 -2.54
N ILE A 101 -3.39 -3.86 -1.59
CA ILE A 101 -3.71 -3.69 -0.16
C ILE A 101 -3.08 -2.41 0.40
N GLU A 102 -1.79 -2.17 0.16
CA GLU A 102 -1.09 -0.98 0.63
C GLU A 102 -1.76 0.31 0.11
N HIS A 103 -2.06 0.34 -1.19
CA HIS A 103 -2.71 1.48 -1.83
C HIS A 103 -4.13 1.68 -1.29
N SER A 104 -4.92 0.60 -1.17
CA SER A 104 -6.29 0.66 -0.67
C SER A 104 -6.36 1.15 0.77
N LEU A 105 -5.43 0.75 1.64
CA LEU A 105 -5.33 1.26 3.01
C LEU A 105 -4.99 2.75 3.06
N CYS A 106 -4.14 3.22 2.14
CA CYS A 106 -3.81 4.64 2.00
C CYS A 106 -5.05 5.46 1.60
N GLU A 107 -5.82 4.97 0.61
CA GLU A 107 -7.05 5.62 0.17
C GLU A 107 -8.17 5.53 1.20
N PHE A 108 -8.34 4.39 1.87
CA PHE A 108 -9.26 4.22 2.99
C PHE A 108 -9.01 5.25 4.09
N ALA A 109 -7.74 5.44 4.48
CA ALA A 109 -7.39 6.44 5.48
C ALA A 109 -7.70 7.89 5.04
N LYS A 110 -7.66 8.20 3.74
CA LYS A 110 -8.05 9.50 3.18
C LYS A 110 -9.57 9.67 3.17
N TRP A 111 -10.29 8.63 2.77
CA TRP A 111 -11.76 8.59 2.73
C TRP A 111 -12.34 8.82 4.13
N GLU A 112 -11.86 8.05 5.11
CA GLU A 112 -12.22 8.17 6.53
C GLU A 112 -11.94 9.56 7.12
N ARG A 113 -10.97 10.28 6.58
CA ARG A 113 -10.62 11.65 7.02
C ARG A 113 -11.56 12.71 6.40
N GLY A 114 -12.28 12.38 5.34
CA GLY A 114 -13.21 13.29 4.66
C GLY A 114 -12.57 14.30 3.70
N TYR A 115 -11.26 14.20 3.40
CA TYR A 115 -10.61 14.99 2.35
C TYR A 115 -9.30 14.37 1.86
N THR A 116 -9.04 14.48 0.56
CA THR A 116 -7.90 13.86 -0.13
C THR A 116 -6.62 14.70 -0.08
N ARG A 117 -6.69 15.99 0.28
CA ARG A 117 -5.51 16.86 0.23
C ARG A 117 -4.51 16.57 1.35
N SER A 118 -3.29 16.19 0.98
CA SER A 118 -2.12 16.61 1.75
C SER A 118 -1.74 18.01 1.25
N ARG A 119 -1.60 18.98 2.14
CA ARG A 119 -0.96 20.26 1.76
C ARG A 119 0.54 19.98 1.71
N TYR A 120 1.03 19.53 0.56
CA TYR A 120 2.47 19.45 0.34
C TYR A 120 3.00 20.87 0.19
N ASP A 121 3.54 21.40 1.28
CA ASP A 121 4.27 22.66 1.27
C ASP A 121 5.71 22.35 0.85
N TRP A 122 5.96 22.40 -0.46
CA TRP A 122 7.29 22.15 -1.03
C TRP A 122 8.36 23.10 -0.48
N THR A 123 7.97 24.24 0.10
CA THR A 123 8.90 25.17 0.75
C THR A 123 9.42 24.65 2.10
N LYS A 124 8.75 23.65 2.68
CA LYS A 124 9.10 23.01 3.96
C LYS A 124 9.62 21.60 3.82
N ALA A 125 9.84 21.12 2.59
CA ALA A 125 10.41 19.81 2.36
C ALA A 125 11.83 19.77 2.96
N GLN A 126 11.96 19.13 4.12
CA GLN A 126 13.26 18.92 4.76
C GLN A 126 14.04 17.89 3.94
N PRO A 127 15.27 18.23 3.51
CA PRO A 127 16.14 17.26 2.90
C PRO A 127 16.56 16.20 3.95
N LEU A 128 16.58 14.92 3.57
CA LEU A 128 17.08 13.81 4.41
C LEU A 128 18.59 13.90 4.69
#